data_AF-A0A932A578-F1
#
_entry.id   AF-A0A932A578-F1
#
_cell.length_a   1.000
_cell.length_b   1.000
_cell.length_c   1.000
_cell.angle_alpha   90.00
_cell.angle_beta   90.00
_cell.angle_gamma   90.00
#
_symmetry.space_group_name_H-M   'P 1'
#
loop_
_entity.id
_entity.type
_entity.pdbx_description
1 polymer ?
#
loop_
_entity_poly.entity_id
_entity_poly.type
_entity_poly.pdbx_seq_one_letter_code
_entity_poly.pdbx_strand_id
1 'polypeptide(L)'
;PEHVESMVDAILLEYSSDLNSYFLDKIAKFHLDFETIHPFNDGNGRIGRAIINFQFQRLGFPRIIVRDREKKDYYQAFGDYREKKNTKTMEKILVLGLMESFHKRIAYFKGEVIITLSDYSKKRKLSAPAVSNAARRQKIPAFRERGVWKIPENFEY
;
A
#
# COMPACT_ATOMS: atom_id res chain seq x y z
N PRO A 1 -29.21 6.82 -4.68
CA PRO A 1 -28.76 8.07 -5.34
C PRO A 1 -28.86 9.29 -4.41
N GLU A 2 -30.02 9.51 -3.79
CA GLU A 2 -30.31 10.72 -3.00
C GLU A 2 -29.42 10.91 -1.76
N HIS A 3 -28.84 9.85 -1.21
CA HIS A 3 -27.98 9.92 -0.02
C HIS A 3 -26.48 9.81 -0.32
N VAL A 4 -26.08 9.56 -1.58
CA VAL A 4 -24.67 9.30 -1.92
C VAL A 4 -23.81 10.51 -1.59
N GLU A 5 -24.26 11.71 -1.96
CA GLU A 5 -23.56 12.97 -1.67
C GLU A 5 -23.38 13.15 -0.16
N SER A 6 -24.45 13.03 0.63
CA SER A 6 -24.37 13.14 2.09
C SER A 6 -23.44 12.10 2.74
N MET A 7 -23.35 10.89 2.17
CA MET A 7 -22.45 9.85 2.67
C MET A 7 -20.98 10.19 2.34
N VAL A 8 -20.72 10.74 1.15
CA VAL A 8 -19.38 11.22 0.76
C VAL A 8 -18.95 12.38 1.67
N ASP A 9 -19.84 13.34 1.92
CA ASP A 9 -19.57 14.45 2.82
C ASP A 9 -19.27 13.98 4.24
N ALA A 10 -20.01 12.99 4.73
CA ALA A 10 -19.79 12.41 6.04
C ALA A 10 -18.38 11.80 6.18
N ILE A 11 -17.91 11.04 5.19
CA ILE A 11 -16.58 10.40 5.27
C ILE A 11 -15.44 11.42 5.06
N LEU A 12 -15.69 12.50 4.31
CA LEU A 12 -14.75 13.61 4.18
C LEU A 12 -14.61 14.39 5.48
N LEU A 13 -15.74 14.67 6.14
CA LEU A 13 -15.78 15.31 7.45
C LEU A 13 -15.07 14.44 8.49
N GLU A 14 -15.38 13.14 8.55
CA GLU A 14 -14.72 12.21 9.46
C GLU A 14 -13.20 12.17 9.24
N TYR A 15 -12.74 12.02 7.99
CA TYR A 15 -11.31 12.00 7.67
C TYR A 15 -10.58 13.30 8.04
N SER A 16 -11.20 14.45 7.79
CA SER A 16 -10.58 15.76 8.00
C SER A 16 -10.61 16.22 9.45
N SER A 17 -11.60 15.80 10.23
CA SER A 17 -11.77 16.16 11.65
C SER A 17 -11.07 15.21 12.62
N ASP A 18 -10.71 13.99 12.18
CA ASP A 18 -9.98 13.04 13.02
C ASP A 18 -8.51 13.45 13.20
N LEU A 19 -8.21 14.04 14.37
CA LEU A 19 -6.87 14.47 14.76
C LEU A 19 -6.09 13.42 15.58
N ASN A 20 -6.74 12.35 16.03
CA ASN A 20 -6.17 11.41 16.99
C ASN A 20 -5.66 10.13 16.33
N SER A 21 -6.34 9.65 15.29
CA SER A 21 -5.95 8.41 14.64
C SER A 21 -4.68 8.59 13.82
N TYR A 22 -3.89 7.53 13.74
CA TYR A 22 -2.70 7.50 12.91
C TYR A 22 -3.09 7.71 11.44
N PHE A 23 -2.29 8.49 10.70
CA PHE A 23 -2.66 8.93 9.35
C PHE A 23 -2.98 7.77 8.40
N LEU A 24 -2.25 6.66 8.52
CA LEU A 24 -2.42 5.50 7.66
C LEU A 24 -3.75 4.80 7.93
N ASP A 25 -4.18 4.73 9.19
CA ASP A 25 -5.45 4.15 9.60
C ASP A 25 -6.62 4.96 9.02
N LYS A 26 -6.51 6.29 9.06
CA LYS A 26 -7.48 7.22 8.46
C LYS A 26 -7.60 7.04 6.95
N ILE A 27 -6.48 6.90 6.26
CA ILE A 27 -6.44 6.67 4.80
C ILE A 27 -7.05 5.31 4.46
N ALA A 28 -6.71 4.27 5.22
CA ALA A 28 -7.25 2.92 5.03
C ALA A 28 -8.77 2.90 5.22
N LYS A 29 -9.26 3.50 6.32
CA LYS A 29 -10.69 3.62 6.60
C LYS A 29 -11.42 4.41 5.53
N PHE A 30 -10.92 5.60 5.18
CA PHE A 30 -11.53 6.44 4.14
C PHE A 30 -11.69 5.69 2.83
N HIS A 31 -10.66 4.96 2.40
CA HIS A 31 -10.72 4.18 1.16
C HIS A 31 -11.75 3.04 1.23
N LEU A 32 -11.85 2.35 2.37
CA LEU A 32 -12.86 1.32 2.59
C LEU A 32 -14.28 1.89 2.58
N ASP A 33 -14.49 3.05 3.19
CA ASP A 33 -15.78 3.74 3.19
C ASP A 33 -16.17 4.24 1.79
N PHE A 34 -15.24 4.88 1.09
CA PHE A 34 -15.45 5.38 -0.28
C PHE A 34 -15.88 4.25 -1.23
N GLU A 35 -15.18 3.11 -1.22
CA GLU A 35 -15.54 1.96 -2.06
C GLU A 35 -16.85 1.30 -1.63
N THR A 36 -17.23 1.43 -0.34
CA THR A 36 -18.52 0.94 0.18
C THR A 36 -19.69 1.82 -0.26
N ILE A 37 -19.50 3.14 -0.26
CA ILE A 37 -20.49 4.11 -0.78
C ILE A 37 -20.68 3.92 -2.28
N HIS A 38 -19.59 3.65 -3.00
CA HIS A 38 -19.57 3.43 -4.44
C HIS A 38 -20.23 4.58 -5.23
N PRO A 39 -19.75 5.82 -5.10
CA PRO A 39 -20.49 7.01 -5.53
C PRO A 39 -20.61 7.19 -7.05
N PHE A 40 -19.75 6.55 -7.84
CA PHE A 40 -19.75 6.67 -9.30
C PHE A 40 -20.33 5.43 -9.98
N ASN A 41 -20.81 5.56 -11.23
CA ASN A 41 -21.34 4.44 -12.01
C ASN A 41 -20.27 3.40 -12.38
N ASP A 42 -19.02 3.83 -12.59
CA ASP A 42 -17.86 2.98 -12.81
C ASP A 42 -16.61 3.73 -12.31
N GLY A 43 -15.53 2.99 -12.08
CA GLY A 43 -14.22 3.56 -11.81
C GLY A 43 -13.95 3.83 -10.34
N ASN A 44 -14.87 3.52 -9.42
CA ASN A 44 -14.68 3.67 -7.97
C ASN A 44 -13.33 3.09 -7.52
N GLY A 45 -13.05 1.83 -7.86
CA GLY A 45 -11.76 1.18 -7.62
C GLY A 45 -10.53 2.00 -8.03
N ARG A 46 -10.58 2.64 -9.20
CA ARG A 46 -9.48 3.46 -9.75
C ARG A 46 -9.39 4.79 -9.01
N ILE A 47 -10.53 5.41 -8.75
CA ILE A 47 -10.63 6.70 -8.04
C ILE A 47 -10.19 6.53 -6.58
N GLY A 48 -10.64 5.50 -5.86
CA GLY A 48 -10.24 5.23 -4.47
C GLY A 48 -8.72 5.07 -4.33
N ARG A 49 -8.09 4.29 -5.22
CA ARG A 49 -6.62 4.18 -5.25
C ARG A 49 -5.91 5.49 -5.62
N ALA A 50 -6.52 6.32 -6.46
CA ALA A 50 -5.99 7.66 -6.74
C ALA A 50 -6.09 8.57 -5.52
N ILE A 51 -7.19 8.49 -4.76
CA ILE A 51 -7.40 9.24 -3.52
C ILE A 51 -6.39 8.81 -2.44
N ILE A 52 -6.13 7.51 -2.26
CA ILE A 52 -5.06 7.02 -1.37
C ILE A 52 -3.73 7.73 -1.68
N ASN A 53 -3.36 7.74 -2.96
CA ASN A 53 -2.11 8.37 -3.39
C ASN A 53 -2.12 9.88 -3.20
N PHE A 54 -3.25 10.55 -3.44
CA PHE A 54 -3.42 11.97 -3.18
C PHE A 54 -3.24 12.29 -1.68
N GLN A 55 -3.86 11.50 -0.80
CA GLN A 55 -3.74 11.65 0.66
C GLN A 55 -2.29 11.43 1.13
N PHE A 56 -1.59 10.41 0.61
CA PHE A 56 -0.16 10.24 0.90
C PHE A 56 0.67 11.43 0.43
N GLN A 57 0.45 11.93 -0.80
CA GLN A 57 1.18 13.08 -1.33
C GLN A 57 0.94 14.35 -0.51
N ARG A 58 -0.30 14.58 -0.03
CA ARG A 58 -0.63 15.70 0.86
C ARG A 58 0.13 15.67 2.18
N LEU A 59 0.54 14.48 2.63
CA LEU A 59 1.36 14.25 3.82
C LEU A 59 2.87 14.18 3.52
N GLY A 60 3.29 14.40 2.28
CA GLY A 60 4.70 14.31 1.87
C GLY A 60 5.20 12.87 1.62
N PHE A 61 4.33 11.88 1.61
CA PHE A 61 4.67 10.47 1.39
C PHE A 61 4.74 10.09 -0.08
N PRO A 62 5.53 9.06 -0.43
CA PRO A 62 5.57 8.56 -1.79
C PRO A 62 4.27 7.86 -2.18
N ARG A 63 3.94 7.94 -3.48
CA ARG A 63 2.85 7.14 -4.05
C ARG A 63 3.15 5.65 -3.96
N ILE A 64 2.11 4.88 -3.72
CA ILE A 64 2.15 3.42 -3.65
C ILE A 64 1.46 2.80 -4.87
N ILE A 65 1.76 1.52 -5.11
CA ILE A 65 1.08 0.71 -6.12
C ILE A 65 0.43 -0.48 -5.40
N VAL A 66 -0.90 -0.51 -5.38
CA VAL A 66 -1.66 -1.69 -4.95
C VAL A 66 -1.69 -2.68 -6.12
N ARG A 67 -0.99 -3.81 -6.00
CA ARG A 67 -0.71 -4.71 -7.14
C ARG A 67 -1.76 -5.82 -7.27
N ASP A 68 -1.94 -6.34 -8.49
CA ASP A 68 -2.83 -7.49 -8.76
C ASP A 68 -2.48 -8.75 -7.98
N ARG A 69 -1.20 -8.96 -7.64
CA ARG A 69 -0.81 -10.12 -6.80
C ARG A 69 -1.33 -10.02 -5.36
N GLU A 70 -1.66 -8.81 -4.91
CA GLU A 70 -2.29 -8.54 -3.61
C GLU A 70 -3.82 -8.41 -3.73
N LYS A 71 -4.39 -8.65 -4.93
CA LYS A 71 -5.82 -8.48 -5.23
C LYS A 71 -6.71 -9.32 -4.31
N LYS A 72 -6.29 -10.55 -3.96
CA LYS A 72 -7.03 -11.39 -3.01
C LYS A 72 -7.14 -10.74 -1.63
N ASP A 73 -6.02 -10.31 -1.07
CA ASP A 73 -5.99 -9.66 0.25
C ASP A 73 -6.71 -8.30 0.23
N TYR A 74 -6.59 -7.57 -0.89
CA TYR A 74 -7.29 -6.31 -1.11
C TYR A 74 -8.81 -6.49 -1.14
N TYR A 75 -9.33 -7.52 -1.82
CA TYR A 75 -10.76 -7.82 -1.76
C TYR A 75 -11.20 -8.37 -0.41
N GLN A 76 -10.36 -9.17 0.24
CA GLN A 76 -10.62 -9.65 1.60
C GLN A 76 -10.80 -8.49 2.57
N ALA A 77 -10.01 -7.42 2.43
CA ALA A 77 -10.13 -6.24 3.28
C ALA A 77 -11.53 -5.59 3.21
N PHE A 78 -12.19 -5.57 2.04
CA PHE A 78 -13.57 -5.08 1.94
C PHE A 78 -14.57 -6.03 2.62
N GLY A 79 -14.33 -7.35 2.54
CA GLY A 79 -15.13 -8.35 3.26
C GLY A 79 -15.03 -8.17 4.78
N ASP A 80 -13.79 -8.09 5.29
CA ASP A 80 -13.49 -7.86 6.71
C ASP A 80 -14.14 -6.56 7.22
N TYR A 81 -14.10 -5.51 6.40
CA TYR A 81 -14.69 -4.23 6.73
C TYR A 81 -16.23 -4.29 6.76
N ARG A 82 -16.85 -4.97 5.78
CA ARG A 82 -18.31 -5.12 5.71
C ARG A 82 -18.87 -5.91 6.89
N GLU A 83 -18.21 -6.99 7.28
CA GLU A 83 -18.70 -7.88 8.34
C GLU A 83 -18.42 -7.35 9.75
N LYS A 84 -17.22 -6.78 9.96
CA LYS A 84 -16.71 -6.51 11.32
C LYS A 84 -16.17 -5.10 11.51
N LYS A 85 -16.29 -4.22 10.52
CA LYS A 85 -15.66 -2.89 10.49
C LYS A 85 -14.14 -2.96 10.73
N ASN A 86 -13.52 -4.08 10.37
CA ASN A 86 -12.09 -4.30 10.57
C ASN A 86 -11.29 -3.72 9.39
N THR A 87 -10.41 -2.77 9.68
CA THR A 87 -9.56 -2.05 8.72
C THR A 87 -8.16 -2.64 8.58
N LYS A 88 -7.77 -3.59 9.46
CA LYS A 88 -6.37 -4.04 9.61
C LYS A 88 -5.78 -4.64 8.35
N THR A 89 -6.58 -5.35 7.55
CA THR A 89 -6.12 -5.92 6.28
C THR A 89 -5.76 -4.82 5.27
N MET A 90 -6.58 -3.77 5.18
CA MET A 90 -6.29 -2.61 4.31
C MET A 90 -5.07 -1.83 4.82
N GLU A 91 -5.00 -1.54 6.12
CA GLU A 91 -3.85 -0.88 6.74
C GLU A 91 -2.54 -1.62 6.41
N LYS A 92 -2.55 -2.95 6.52
CA LYS A 92 -1.41 -3.80 6.19
C LYS A 92 -0.99 -3.68 4.71
N ILE A 93 -1.94 -3.63 3.80
CA ILE A 93 -1.64 -3.45 2.36
C ILE A 93 -0.98 -2.08 2.14
N LEU A 94 -1.54 -1.03 2.74
CA LEU A 94 -1.03 0.33 2.58
C LEU A 94 0.38 0.48 3.17
N VAL A 95 0.63 -0.04 4.38
CA VAL A 95 1.96 0.08 5.01
C VAL A 95 3.01 -0.70 4.23
N LEU A 96 2.69 -1.90 3.72
CA LEU A 96 3.63 -2.67 2.91
C LEU A 96 3.94 -1.96 1.58
N GLY A 97 2.93 -1.39 0.92
CA GLY A 97 3.12 -0.61 -0.30
C GLY A 97 3.94 0.68 -0.06
N LEU A 98 3.73 1.32 1.08
CA LEU A 98 4.46 2.52 1.49
C LEU A 98 5.93 2.22 1.78
N MET A 99 6.20 1.15 2.54
CA MET A 99 7.55 0.65 2.79
C MET A 99 8.27 0.29 1.48
N GLU A 100 7.58 -0.39 0.55
CA GLU A 100 8.16 -0.77 -0.75
C GLU A 100 8.58 0.47 -1.54
N SER A 101 7.75 1.52 -1.48
CA SER A 101 8.00 2.80 -2.15
C SER A 101 9.15 3.58 -1.51
N PHE A 102 9.29 3.52 -0.20
CA PHE A 102 10.43 4.10 0.52
C PHE A 102 11.73 3.39 0.21
N HIS A 103 11.76 2.05 0.28
CA HIS A 103 12.96 1.28 -0.07
C HIS A 103 13.44 1.60 -1.47
N LYS A 104 12.50 1.68 -2.44
CA LYS A 104 12.82 2.13 -3.79
C LYS A 104 13.48 3.51 -3.77
N ARG A 105 12.81 4.51 -3.19
CA ARG A 105 13.32 5.91 -3.22
C ARG A 105 14.66 6.06 -2.53
N ILE A 106 14.86 5.43 -1.39
CA ILE A 106 16.13 5.49 -0.64
C ILE A 106 17.25 4.87 -1.47
N ALA A 107 17.02 3.70 -2.10
CA ALA A 107 18.03 3.05 -2.93
C ALA A 107 18.49 3.93 -4.10
N TYR A 108 17.55 4.57 -4.81
CA TYR A 108 17.87 5.51 -5.87
C TYR A 108 18.54 6.80 -5.35
N PHE A 109 18.04 7.35 -4.24
CA PHE A 109 18.59 8.57 -3.65
C PHE A 109 20.04 8.40 -3.20
N LYS A 110 20.38 7.23 -2.65
CA LYS A 110 21.75 6.88 -2.24
C LYS A 110 22.66 6.50 -3.42
N GLY A 111 22.12 6.33 -4.62
CA GLY A 111 22.89 5.85 -5.78
C GLY A 111 23.38 4.40 -5.61
N GLU A 112 22.63 3.56 -4.89
CA GLU A 112 23.03 2.18 -4.64
C GLU A 112 23.00 1.34 -5.93
N VAL A 113 23.90 0.36 -6.01
CA VAL A 113 23.83 -0.65 -7.07
C VAL A 113 22.65 -1.57 -6.78
N ILE A 114 21.62 -1.50 -7.63
CA ILE A 114 20.38 -2.27 -7.47
C ILE A 114 20.43 -3.51 -8.36
N ILE A 115 20.36 -4.70 -7.76
CA ILE A 115 20.33 -5.99 -8.47
C ILE A 115 18.99 -6.70 -8.27
N THR A 116 18.75 -7.78 -9.03
CA THR A 116 17.54 -8.60 -8.80
C THR A 116 17.66 -9.36 -7.49
N LEU A 117 16.53 -9.62 -6.84
CA LEU A 117 16.49 -10.42 -5.61
C LEU A 117 17.00 -11.85 -5.84
N SER A 118 16.85 -12.38 -7.07
CA SER A 118 17.37 -13.68 -7.46
C SER A 118 18.91 -13.68 -7.48
N ASP A 119 19.51 -12.67 -8.09
CA ASP A 119 20.97 -12.54 -8.13
C ASP A 119 21.55 -12.28 -6.75
N TYR A 120 20.89 -11.45 -5.93
CA TYR A 120 21.27 -11.23 -4.53
C TYR A 120 21.29 -12.54 -3.75
N SER A 121 20.23 -13.36 -3.87
CA SER A 121 20.12 -14.65 -3.20
C SER A 121 21.25 -15.60 -3.62
N LYS A 122 21.60 -15.64 -4.91
CA LYS A 122 22.69 -16.48 -5.43
C LYS A 122 24.06 -15.99 -4.93
N LYS A 123 24.35 -14.69 -5.04
CA LYS A 123 25.63 -14.10 -4.62
C LYS A 123 25.90 -14.32 -3.13
N ARG A 124 24.87 -14.19 -2.29
CA ARG A 124 24.96 -14.35 -0.83
C ARG A 124 24.73 -15.80 -0.37
N LYS A 125 24.48 -16.75 -1.28
CA LYS A 125 24.16 -18.16 -0.98
C LYS A 125 22.97 -18.32 -0.01
N LEU A 126 21.97 -17.44 -0.13
CA LEU A 126 20.76 -17.43 0.70
C LEU A 126 19.64 -18.27 0.06
N SER A 127 18.71 -18.74 0.90
CA SER A 127 17.50 -19.44 0.45
C SER A 127 16.55 -18.48 -0.28
N ALA A 128 16.30 -18.72 -1.57
CA ALA A 128 15.43 -17.88 -2.39
C ALA A 128 13.99 -17.76 -1.83
N PRO A 129 13.34 -18.83 -1.33
CA PRO A 129 12.07 -18.70 -0.63
C PRO A 129 12.13 -17.79 0.61
N ALA A 130 13.18 -17.91 1.42
CA ALA A 130 13.36 -17.10 2.64
C ALA A 130 13.50 -15.61 2.30
N VAL A 131 14.38 -15.28 1.34
CA VAL A 131 14.60 -13.89 0.89
C VAL A 131 13.34 -13.33 0.23
N SER A 132 12.63 -14.12 -0.57
CA SER A 132 11.35 -13.69 -1.18
C SER A 132 10.26 -13.43 -0.13
N ASN A 133 10.19 -14.25 0.92
CA ASN A 133 9.28 -14.05 2.04
C ASN A 133 9.65 -12.79 2.84
N ALA A 134 10.93 -12.56 3.10
CA ALA A 134 11.41 -11.35 3.77
C ALA A 134 11.08 -10.08 2.95
N ALA A 135 11.29 -10.11 1.63
CA ALA A 135 10.91 -9.03 0.72
C ALA A 135 9.40 -8.74 0.75
N ARG A 136 8.57 -9.78 0.65
CA ARG A 136 7.09 -9.64 0.73
C ARG A 136 6.62 -9.06 2.06
N ARG A 137 7.32 -9.35 3.15
CA ARG A 137 7.03 -8.81 4.49
C ARG A 137 7.71 -7.48 4.77
N GLN A 138 8.43 -6.92 3.79
CA GLN A 138 9.19 -5.67 3.93
C GLN A 138 10.15 -5.71 5.14
N LYS A 139 10.78 -6.87 5.39
CA LYS A 139 11.81 -7.07 6.43
C LYS A 139 13.23 -6.78 5.95
N ILE A 140 13.38 -6.61 4.64
CA ILE A 140 14.62 -6.26 3.95
C ILE A 140 14.27 -5.13 2.98
N PRO A 141 15.24 -4.28 2.56
CA PRO A 141 14.98 -3.10 1.71
C PRO A 141 14.75 -3.47 0.24
N ALA A 142 13.93 -4.50 0.01
CA ALA A 142 13.56 -4.98 -1.31
C ALA A 142 12.29 -4.28 -1.79
N PHE A 143 12.27 -3.97 -3.08
CA PHE A 143 11.15 -3.33 -3.76
C PHE A 143 10.98 -3.91 -5.15
N ARG A 144 9.81 -3.74 -5.78
CA ARG A 144 9.58 -4.26 -7.13
C ARG A 144 9.59 -3.15 -8.16
N GLU A 145 10.29 -3.43 -9.25
CA GLU A 145 10.25 -2.61 -10.46
C GLU A 145 9.76 -3.44 -11.64
N ARG A 146 8.71 -2.98 -12.31
CA ARG A 146 8.05 -3.71 -13.40
C ARG A 146 7.71 -5.17 -13.03
N GLY A 147 7.34 -5.40 -11.77
CA GLY A 147 6.97 -6.72 -11.24
C GLY A 147 8.13 -7.60 -10.78
N VAL A 148 9.39 -7.16 -11.00
CA VAL A 148 10.60 -7.89 -10.59
C VAL A 148 11.08 -7.36 -9.24
N TRP A 149 11.29 -8.26 -8.27
CA TRP A 149 11.90 -7.91 -6.99
C TRP A 149 13.37 -7.54 -7.17
N LYS A 150 13.75 -6.41 -6.59
CA LYS A 150 15.10 -5.84 -6.58
C LYS A 150 15.50 -5.46 -5.16
N ILE A 151 16.81 -5.32 -4.93
CA ILE A 151 17.40 -4.95 -3.64
C ILE A 151 18.75 -4.28 -3.88
N PRO A 152 19.20 -3.36 -3.00
CA PRO A 152 20.57 -2.88 -2.98
C PRO A 152 21.57 -4.05 -2.78
N GLU A 153 22.58 -4.14 -3.64
CA GLU A 153 23.58 -5.23 -3.61
C GLU A 153 24.40 -5.25 -2.31
N ASN A 154 24.68 -4.06 -1.79
CA ASN A 154 25.44 -3.82 -0.57
C ASN A 154 24.64 -4.08 0.72
N PHE A 155 23.33 -4.36 0.65
CA PHE A 155 22.55 -4.71 1.82
C PHE A 155 23.09 -5.98 2.49
N GLU A 156 23.31 -5.91 3.80
CA GLU A 156 23.75 -7.03 4.64
C GLU A 156 22.51 -7.67 5.28
N TYR A 157 22.32 -8.97 5.02
CA TYR A 157 21.14 -9.76 5.41
C TYR A 157 21.23 -10.27 6.84
#